data_AF-A0A2B7ZG31-F1
#
_entry.id   AF-A0A2B7ZG31-F1
#
_cell.length_a   1.000
_cell.length_b   1.000
_cell.length_c   1.000
_cell.angle_alpha   90.00
_cell.angle_beta   90.00
_cell.angle_gamma   90.00
#
_symmetry.space_group_name_H-M   'P 1'
#
loop_
_entity.id
_entity.type
_entity.pdbx_description
1 polymer ?
#
loop_
_entity_poly.entity_id
_entity_poly.type
_entity_poly.pdbx_seq_one_letter_code
_entity_poly.pdbx_strand_id
1 'polypeptide(L)'
;MASVSTSIGRAALVLCRQTAPKRSAIPSKVNAFKPKRQFAPFSHASRLKQNEFPEVPEYSPDLLDATERIQYDAMAPDQRETFDREFTTLAQTLREQGLGQTMNEIHKEAAPFIGWTGGNEDVEDYFNDDIHRLHSEPYMEDGITTMAYDELEQHRELREYARIAAWEMPLLSNHVKPFTLPEATHLLRFRYTTYMGETHPAETKVVVEFCSKDLVPNHLSEEQRITLLKLVGPRYNPAQDLIRMSAENHPTRAQNKRYLGDLIDTLIKEAKEGDSFADIPLDLRHHKRKPKFNFPSDWVMTEQKKRQLQEKRQERMRLAEVEKPAITDGNEVIQQAINSIPALNPALRLGHGDENAGKEPVTVRARSAPAPWKPFSGRR
;
A
#
# COMPACT_ATOMS: atom_id res chain seq x y z
N MET A 1 -42.67 9.70 -0.06
CA MET A 1 -42.32 8.27 -0.02
C MET A 1 -40.92 8.15 0.55
N ALA A 2 -40.84 7.51 1.71
CA ALA A 2 -39.71 7.42 2.64
C ALA A 2 -38.45 6.79 1.99
N SER A 3 -37.26 7.36 2.21
CA SER A 3 -36.23 6.92 3.17
C SER A 3 -35.51 5.62 2.79
N VAL A 4 -34.19 5.66 2.54
CA VAL A 4 -33.14 4.79 3.14
C VAL A 4 -31.76 5.33 2.71
N SER A 5 -31.06 6.04 3.59
CA SER A 5 -29.59 6.13 3.51
C SER A 5 -29.00 6.49 4.87
N THR A 6 -28.83 5.49 5.71
CA THR A 6 -27.93 5.57 6.87
C THR A 6 -27.13 4.28 6.98
N SER A 7 -25.87 4.46 7.39
CA SER A 7 -24.96 3.49 8.01
C SER A 7 -24.22 2.47 7.13
N ILE A 8 -23.16 2.95 6.47
CA ILE A 8 -21.89 2.24 6.34
C ILE A 8 -20.84 3.33 6.62
N GLY A 9 -19.95 3.30 7.60
CA GLY A 9 -19.52 2.28 8.54
C GLY A 9 -18.17 2.80 9.02
N ARG A 10 -18.05 3.11 10.31
CA ARG A 10 -16.89 3.68 11.03
C ARG A 10 -15.65 2.75 11.04
N ALA A 11 -15.36 2.04 9.96
CA ALA A 11 -14.28 1.05 9.86
C ALA A 11 -13.18 1.43 8.84
N ALA A 12 -13.26 2.60 8.20
CA ALA A 12 -12.28 3.04 7.19
C ALA A 12 -11.26 4.08 7.70
N LEU A 13 -11.29 4.46 8.98
CA LEU A 13 -10.43 5.53 9.55
C LEU A 13 -9.38 5.00 10.56
N VAL A 14 -8.79 3.83 10.33
CA VAL A 14 -7.77 3.26 11.25
C VAL A 14 -6.47 2.80 10.54
N LEU A 15 -6.33 2.92 9.22
CA LEU A 15 -5.16 2.38 8.51
C LEU A 15 -4.23 3.39 7.80
N CYS A 16 -4.29 4.68 8.14
CA CYS A 16 -3.34 5.68 7.63
C CYS A 16 -2.61 6.40 8.76
N ARG A 17 -1.87 5.66 9.59
CA ARG A 17 -0.79 6.21 10.43
C ARG A 17 0.35 5.20 10.52
N GLN A 18 1.15 5.10 9.47
CA GLN A 18 2.50 4.57 9.56
C GLN A 18 3.46 5.53 8.89
N THR A 19 4.34 6.08 9.71
CA THR A 19 5.42 7.01 9.39
C THR A 19 6.46 6.35 8.48
N ALA A 20 6.88 7.07 7.44
CA ALA A 20 7.95 6.64 6.54
C ALA A 20 9.28 6.34 7.28
N PRO A 21 10.04 5.30 6.88
CA PRO A 21 11.32 4.99 7.48
C PRO A 21 12.41 6.00 7.06
N LYS A 22 13.21 6.39 8.06
CA LYS A 22 14.38 7.27 7.97
C LYS A 22 15.39 6.75 6.93
N ARG A 23 15.79 7.62 5.99
CA ARG A 23 16.96 7.39 5.11
C ARG A 23 18.22 7.19 5.96
N SER A 24 18.83 6.03 5.81
CA SER A 24 20.13 5.69 6.38
C SER A 24 21.26 6.39 5.60
N ALA A 25 22.04 7.22 6.28
CA ALA A 25 23.26 7.83 5.75
C ALA A 25 24.36 6.77 5.53
N ILE A 26 25.02 6.84 4.38
CA ILE A 26 26.19 6.04 4.03
C ILE A 26 27.42 6.69 4.68
N PRO A 27 28.36 5.93 5.28
CA PRO A 27 29.58 6.49 5.86
C PRO A 27 30.61 6.78 4.77
N SER A 28 30.88 8.06 4.50
CA SER A 28 32.01 8.49 3.68
C SER A 28 33.32 8.33 4.47
N LYS A 29 34.24 7.54 3.93
CA LYS A 29 35.57 7.30 4.48
C LYS A 29 36.39 8.60 4.54
N VAL A 30 36.99 8.84 5.69
CA VAL A 30 37.94 9.92 5.98
C VAL A 30 39.24 9.65 5.25
N ASN A 31 39.62 10.53 4.32
CA ASN A 31 40.99 10.65 3.80
C ASN A 31 41.61 11.91 4.39
N ALA A 32 42.65 11.73 5.20
CA ALA A 32 43.45 12.80 5.75
C ALA A 32 44.54 13.20 4.74
N PHE A 33 44.30 14.27 3.99
CA PHE A 33 45.36 15.06 3.37
C PHE A 33 45.15 16.52 3.77
N LYS A 34 46.02 17.01 4.65
CA LYS A 34 46.08 18.42 5.03
C LYS A 34 46.79 19.19 3.90
N PRO A 35 46.16 20.16 3.22
CA PRO A 35 46.93 21.19 2.55
C PRO A 35 47.54 22.12 3.60
N LYS A 36 48.86 22.34 3.51
CA LYS A 36 49.57 23.37 4.27
C LYS A 36 48.85 24.70 4.06
N ARG A 37 48.43 25.34 5.16
CA ARG A 37 48.11 26.78 5.18
C ARG A 37 49.38 27.52 4.77
N GLN A 38 49.45 27.93 3.51
CA GLN A 38 50.29 29.06 3.14
C GLN A 38 49.56 30.29 3.68
N PHE A 39 50.17 30.99 4.62
CA PHE A 39 49.76 32.35 4.97
C PHE A 39 49.82 33.16 3.69
N ALA A 40 48.67 33.56 3.16
CA ALA A 40 48.63 34.64 2.18
C ALA A 40 49.16 35.90 2.87
N PRO A 41 50.10 36.63 2.24
CA PRO A 41 50.55 37.90 2.77
C PRO A 41 49.36 38.87 2.78
N PHE A 42 49.27 39.67 3.84
CA PHE A 42 48.42 40.84 4.03
C PHE A 42 47.52 41.17 2.83
N SER A 43 46.21 40.96 2.99
CA SER A 43 45.23 41.56 2.09
C SER A 43 45.40 43.08 2.13
N HIS A 44 46.06 43.64 1.13
CA HIS A 44 45.92 45.05 0.81
C HIS A 44 44.53 45.25 0.21
N ALA A 45 43.51 45.17 1.07
CA ALA A 45 42.25 45.80 0.76
C ALA A 45 42.50 47.31 0.89
N SER A 46 42.87 47.94 -0.22
CA SER A 46 42.69 49.38 -0.35
C SER A 46 41.20 49.62 -0.15
N ARG A 47 40.82 50.07 1.05
CA ARG A 47 39.55 50.76 1.24
C ARG A 47 39.59 51.95 0.28
N LEU A 48 39.01 51.79 -0.91
CA LEU A 48 38.56 52.93 -1.68
C LEU A 48 37.58 53.65 -0.74
N LYS A 49 38.02 54.78 -0.19
CA LYS A 49 37.11 55.69 0.51
C LYS A 49 36.03 56.02 -0.51
N GLN A 50 34.77 56.01 -0.09
CA GLN A 50 33.59 56.27 -0.93
C GLN A 50 33.59 57.65 -1.64
N ASN A 51 34.66 58.44 -1.50
CA ASN A 51 34.84 59.77 -2.06
C ASN A 51 35.95 59.84 -3.13
N GLU A 52 36.57 58.73 -3.52
CA GLU A 52 37.52 58.69 -4.65
C GLU A 52 36.87 57.98 -5.84
N PHE A 53 35.93 58.67 -6.48
CA PHE A 53 35.55 58.37 -7.87
C PHE A 53 36.36 59.31 -8.76
N PRO A 54 37.13 58.81 -9.72
CA PRO A 54 38.01 59.68 -10.50
C PRO A 54 37.16 60.62 -11.35
N GLU A 55 37.36 61.92 -11.15
CA GLU A 55 37.07 62.92 -12.19
C GLU A 55 37.69 62.42 -13.50
N VAL A 56 37.01 62.63 -14.64
CA VAL A 56 37.50 62.18 -15.96
C VAL A 56 38.98 62.55 -16.08
N PRO A 57 39.90 61.56 -16.13
CA PRO A 57 41.33 61.83 -16.03
C PRO A 57 41.80 62.68 -17.21
N GLU A 58 42.81 63.50 -16.98
CA GLU A 58 43.38 64.30 -18.07
C GLU A 58 44.06 63.37 -19.07
N TYR A 59 43.69 63.50 -20.35
CA TYR A 59 44.27 62.65 -21.38
C TYR A 59 45.77 62.90 -21.50
N SER A 60 46.55 61.81 -21.41
CA SER A 60 47.97 61.80 -21.70
C SER A 60 48.30 60.49 -22.42
N PRO A 61 49.10 60.51 -23.50
CA PRO A 61 49.50 59.30 -24.20
C PRO A 61 50.13 58.25 -23.28
N ASP A 62 50.82 58.69 -22.22
CA ASP A 62 51.53 57.81 -21.28
C ASP A 62 50.60 57.11 -20.28
N LEU A 63 49.33 57.49 -20.23
CA LEU A 63 48.29 56.86 -19.41
C LEU A 63 47.43 55.87 -20.19
N LEU A 64 47.74 55.62 -21.48
CA LEU A 64 47.05 54.63 -22.29
C LEU A 64 47.32 53.22 -21.76
N ASP A 65 46.32 52.35 -21.85
CA ASP A 65 46.51 50.94 -21.48
C ASP A 65 47.55 50.28 -22.40
N ALA A 66 48.19 49.21 -21.93
CA ALA A 66 49.24 48.51 -22.67
C ALA A 66 48.79 48.09 -24.07
N THR A 67 47.52 47.73 -24.24
CA THR A 67 46.94 47.36 -25.54
C THR A 67 46.75 48.57 -26.46
N GLU A 68 46.28 49.68 -25.92
CA GLU A 68 46.06 50.95 -26.63
C GLU A 68 47.39 51.61 -27.01
N ARG A 69 48.39 51.52 -26.14
CA ARG A 69 49.73 52.06 -26.37
C ARG A 69 50.43 51.38 -27.55
N ILE A 70 50.27 50.07 -27.71
CA ILE A 70 50.80 49.34 -28.88
C ILE A 70 50.16 49.85 -30.17
N GLN A 71 48.86 50.16 -30.15
CA GLN A 71 48.17 50.69 -31.32
C GLN A 71 48.61 52.11 -31.63
N TYR A 72 48.75 52.95 -30.59
CA TYR A 72 49.28 54.31 -30.71
C TYR A 72 50.69 54.34 -31.30
N ASP A 73 51.56 53.45 -30.83
CA ASP A 73 52.94 53.32 -31.33
C ASP A 73 53.02 52.72 -32.75
N ALA A 74 51.94 52.12 -33.24
CA ALA A 74 51.82 51.64 -34.62
C ALA A 74 51.27 52.70 -35.60
N MET A 75 50.69 53.80 -35.11
CA MET A 75 50.14 54.86 -35.96
C MET A 75 51.25 55.73 -36.58
N ALA A 76 50.97 56.29 -37.76
CA ALA A 76 51.84 57.30 -38.39
C ALA A 76 51.88 58.58 -37.53
N PRO A 77 52.97 59.38 -37.56
CA PRO A 77 53.12 60.55 -36.68
C PRO A 77 51.96 61.56 -36.82
N ASP A 78 51.50 61.82 -38.04
CA ASP A 78 50.38 62.73 -38.30
C ASP A 78 49.05 62.22 -37.68
N GLN A 79 48.87 60.89 -37.65
CA GLN A 79 47.69 60.26 -37.05
C GLN A 79 47.72 60.31 -35.52
N ARG A 80 48.91 60.23 -34.93
CA ARG A 80 49.09 60.41 -33.48
C ARG A 80 48.71 61.81 -33.05
N GLU A 81 49.13 62.83 -33.81
CA GLU A 81 48.74 64.22 -33.52
C GLU A 81 47.23 64.44 -33.60
N THR A 82 46.55 63.85 -34.59
CA THR A 82 45.08 63.93 -34.68
C THR A 82 44.41 63.19 -33.52
N PHE A 83 44.91 62.00 -33.19
CA PHE A 83 44.41 61.19 -32.08
C PHE A 83 44.55 61.94 -30.75
N ASP A 84 45.72 62.52 -30.47
CA ASP A 84 45.97 63.29 -29.25
C ASP A 84 45.03 64.49 -29.14
N ARG A 85 44.76 65.20 -30.24
CA ARG A 85 43.83 66.35 -30.28
C ARG A 85 42.38 65.93 -30.04
N GLU A 86 41.94 64.85 -30.66
CA GLU A 86 40.56 64.35 -30.49
C GLU A 86 40.33 63.85 -29.06
N PHE A 87 41.30 63.13 -28.48
CA PHE A 87 41.16 62.61 -27.13
C PHE A 87 41.32 63.68 -26.05
N THR A 88 42.19 64.67 -26.24
CA THR A 88 42.27 65.84 -25.33
C THR A 88 40.98 66.64 -25.34
N THR A 89 40.42 66.94 -26.51
CA THR A 89 39.13 67.66 -26.61
C THR A 89 37.97 66.85 -26.04
N LEU A 90 37.94 65.54 -26.26
CA LEU A 90 36.94 64.65 -25.68
C LEU A 90 37.04 64.62 -24.14
N ALA A 91 38.23 64.48 -23.58
CA ALA A 91 38.42 64.50 -22.12
C ALA A 91 37.98 65.84 -21.49
N GLN A 92 38.25 66.96 -22.17
CA GLN A 92 37.79 68.28 -21.74
C GLN A 92 36.26 68.41 -21.79
N THR A 93 35.64 68.02 -22.91
CA THR A 93 34.17 68.12 -23.07
C THR A 93 33.43 67.23 -22.08
N LEU A 94 33.92 66.01 -21.81
CA LEU A 94 33.34 65.13 -20.79
C LEU A 94 33.42 65.69 -19.38
N ARG A 95 34.52 66.42 -19.06
CA ARG A 95 34.71 67.09 -17.76
C ARG A 95 33.80 68.31 -17.63
N GLU A 96 33.68 69.12 -18.69
CA GLU A 96 32.79 70.29 -18.74
C GLU A 96 31.30 69.90 -18.66
N GLN A 97 30.92 68.79 -19.27
CA GLN A 97 29.53 68.28 -19.26
C GLN A 97 29.16 67.52 -17.96
N GLY A 98 30.10 67.33 -17.02
CA GLY A 98 29.80 66.73 -15.72
C GLY A 98 29.38 65.25 -15.76
N LEU A 99 29.67 64.52 -16.85
CA LEU A 99 29.25 63.12 -17.06
C LEU A 99 29.74 62.13 -15.99
N GLY A 100 30.81 62.47 -15.25
CA GLY A 100 31.23 61.69 -14.08
C GLY A 100 30.24 61.76 -12.91
N GLN A 101 29.48 62.85 -12.77
CA GLN A 101 28.44 63.00 -11.75
C GLN A 101 27.16 62.24 -12.13
N THR A 102 26.77 62.27 -13.42
CA THR A 102 25.61 61.51 -13.92
C THR A 102 25.82 60.00 -13.81
N MET A 103 27.04 59.52 -14.06
CA MET A 103 27.36 58.10 -13.87
C MET A 103 27.27 57.71 -12.38
N ASN A 104 27.67 58.59 -11.46
CA ASN A 104 27.55 58.37 -10.02
C ASN A 104 26.09 58.37 -9.52
N GLU A 105 25.22 59.18 -10.11
CA GLU A 105 23.78 59.19 -9.82
C GLU A 105 23.12 57.91 -10.34
N ILE A 106 23.44 57.49 -11.57
CA ILE A 106 23.00 56.21 -12.15
C ILE A 106 23.47 55.05 -11.28
N HIS A 107 24.72 55.05 -10.81
CA HIS A 107 25.22 54.02 -9.90
C HIS A 107 24.58 54.07 -8.52
N LYS A 108 24.16 55.22 -8.01
CA LYS A 108 23.42 55.35 -6.74
C LYS A 108 21.98 54.89 -6.85
N GLU A 109 21.28 55.22 -7.93
CA GLU A 109 19.92 54.75 -8.22
C GLU A 109 19.90 53.27 -8.57
N ALA A 110 20.95 52.79 -9.24
CA ALA A 110 21.13 51.38 -9.53
C ALA A 110 21.76 50.61 -8.38
N ALA A 111 22.32 51.22 -7.33
CA ALA A 111 22.88 50.52 -6.17
C ALA A 111 21.89 49.53 -5.49
N PRO A 112 20.59 49.86 -5.30
CA PRO A 112 19.59 48.89 -4.82
C PRO A 112 19.28 47.78 -5.82
N PHE A 113 19.69 47.89 -7.09
CA PHE A 113 19.43 46.93 -8.17
C PHE A 113 20.69 46.19 -8.65
N ILE A 114 21.90 46.74 -8.47
CA ILE A 114 23.19 46.14 -8.85
C ILE A 114 23.62 45.03 -7.85
N GLY A 115 22.92 44.91 -6.71
CA GLY A 115 22.91 43.67 -5.93
C GLY A 115 22.24 42.48 -6.63
N TRP A 116 21.61 42.67 -7.80
CA TRP A 116 20.79 41.67 -8.48
C TRP A 116 21.47 41.00 -9.69
N THR A 117 22.58 41.52 -10.24
CA THR A 117 23.18 40.94 -11.47
C THR A 117 24.71 40.95 -11.46
N GLY A 118 25.34 40.78 -10.29
CA GLY A 118 26.79 40.77 -10.12
C GLY A 118 27.22 39.58 -9.28
N GLY A 119 27.64 38.51 -9.96
CA GLY A 119 27.92 37.18 -9.40
C GLY A 119 28.63 37.15 -8.04
N ASN A 120 27.91 36.60 -7.06
CA ASN A 120 28.40 35.78 -5.95
C ASN A 120 27.21 34.88 -5.56
N GLU A 121 27.29 33.59 -5.87
CA GLU A 121 26.20 32.59 -5.72
C GLU A 121 25.73 32.33 -4.28
N ASP A 122 26.11 33.14 -3.29
CA ASP A 122 25.79 32.91 -1.87
C ASP A 122 25.03 34.07 -1.17
N VAL A 123 24.57 35.09 -1.92
CA VAL A 123 23.82 36.23 -1.34
C VAL A 123 22.34 36.27 -1.75
N GLU A 124 21.94 35.56 -2.81
CA GLU A 124 20.52 35.51 -3.23
C GLU A 124 19.61 34.79 -2.23
N ASP A 125 20.12 33.80 -1.48
CA ASP A 125 19.31 33.06 -0.50
C ASP A 125 19.13 33.82 0.83
N TYR A 126 19.99 34.80 1.14
CA TYR A 126 20.00 35.48 2.44
C TYR A 126 19.06 36.69 2.54
N PHE A 127 18.49 37.16 1.42
CA PHE A 127 17.50 38.23 1.45
C PHE A 127 16.06 37.76 1.71
N ASN A 128 15.80 36.44 1.75
CA ASN A 128 14.43 35.92 1.89
C ASN A 128 14.17 35.00 3.11
N ASP A 129 15.15 34.44 3.80
CA ASP A 129 14.82 33.44 4.83
C ASP A 129 14.70 33.97 6.28
N ASP A 130 15.44 35.01 6.67
CA ASP A 130 15.45 35.47 8.08
C ASP A 130 14.52 36.65 8.39
N ILE A 131 14.17 37.52 7.42
CA ILE A 131 13.18 38.60 7.63
C ILE A 131 11.73 38.11 7.40
N HIS A 132 11.50 37.19 6.45
CA HIS A 132 10.16 36.60 6.21
C HIS A 132 9.73 35.61 7.29
N ARG A 133 10.64 35.18 8.17
CA ARG A 133 10.31 34.29 9.29
C ARG A 133 9.66 35.02 10.47
N LEU A 134 9.91 36.33 10.62
CA LEU A 134 9.37 37.14 11.72
C LEU A 134 8.19 38.02 11.31
N HIS A 135 8.10 38.38 10.02
CA HIS A 135 6.94 39.03 9.41
C HIS A 135 6.58 38.31 8.11
N SER A 136 6.17 37.04 8.21
CA SER A 136 5.46 36.42 7.09
C SER A 136 4.29 37.32 6.74
N GLU A 137 4.10 37.62 5.46
CA GLU A 137 2.90 38.34 5.03
C GLU A 137 1.66 37.66 5.65
N PRO A 138 0.70 38.44 6.17
CA PRO A 138 -0.52 37.86 6.72
C PRO A 138 -1.13 36.94 5.66
N TYR A 139 -1.50 35.73 6.06
CA TYR A 139 -2.12 34.78 5.15
C TYR A 139 -3.36 35.40 4.50
N MET A 140 -3.33 35.53 3.18
CA MET A 140 -4.35 36.24 2.40
C MET A 140 -5.54 35.35 2.01
N GLU A 141 -5.69 34.17 2.63
CA GLU A 141 -6.75 33.19 2.35
C GLU A 141 -6.77 32.68 0.89
N ASP A 142 -5.64 32.75 0.19
CA ASP A 142 -5.46 32.43 -1.22
C ASP A 142 -4.88 31.02 -1.48
N GLY A 143 -4.09 30.48 -0.54
CA GLY A 143 -3.55 29.12 -0.59
C GLY A 143 -4.25 28.18 0.37
N ILE A 144 -4.52 26.93 -0.01
CA ILE A 144 -5.02 25.92 0.95
C ILE A 144 -3.84 25.17 1.59
N THR A 145 -4.08 24.50 2.72
CA THR A 145 -3.03 23.66 3.34
C THR A 145 -2.64 22.50 2.41
N THR A 146 -1.42 21.96 2.55
CA THR A 146 -0.97 20.81 1.74
C THR A 146 -1.92 19.62 1.82
N MET A 147 -2.45 19.33 3.01
CA MET A 147 -3.44 18.24 3.18
C MET A 147 -4.73 18.51 2.41
N ALA A 148 -5.17 19.76 2.32
CA ALA A 148 -6.34 20.13 1.52
C ALA A 148 -6.04 20.10 0.01
N TYR A 149 -4.80 20.40 -0.41
CA TYR A 149 -4.36 20.16 -1.79
C TYR A 149 -4.38 18.67 -2.15
N ASP A 150 -3.95 17.79 -1.24
CA ASP A 150 -4.01 16.34 -1.45
C ASP A 150 -5.47 15.87 -1.65
N GLU A 151 -6.42 16.36 -0.84
CA GLU A 151 -7.85 16.08 -1.01
C GLU A 151 -8.41 16.63 -2.33
N LEU A 152 -7.98 17.83 -2.73
CA LEU A 152 -8.37 18.45 -4.00
C LEU A 152 -7.86 17.62 -5.19
N GLU A 153 -6.64 17.10 -5.11
CA GLU A 153 -6.04 16.25 -6.14
C GLU A 153 -6.76 14.90 -6.25
N GLN A 154 -7.07 14.25 -5.12
CA GLN A 154 -7.93 13.07 -5.09
C GLN A 154 -9.28 13.34 -5.78
N HIS A 155 -9.87 14.52 -5.56
CA HIS A 155 -11.11 14.89 -6.24
C HIS A 155 -10.90 15.04 -7.76
N ARG A 156 -9.75 15.54 -8.22
CA ARG A 156 -9.44 15.63 -9.66
C ARG A 156 -9.31 14.24 -10.28
N GLU A 157 -8.59 13.32 -9.62
CA GLU A 157 -8.48 11.91 -10.04
C GLU A 157 -9.86 11.24 -10.14
N LEU A 158 -10.72 11.45 -9.14
CA LEU A 158 -12.10 10.92 -9.18
C LEU A 158 -12.91 11.46 -10.35
N ARG A 159 -12.78 12.76 -10.67
CA ARG A 159 -13.44 13.35 -11.84
C ARG A 159 -12.87 12.80 -13.15
N GLU A 160 -11.58 12.51 -13.19
CA GLU A 160 -10.95 11.87 -14.35
C GLU A 160 -11.51 10.46 -14.58
N TYR A 161 -11.56 9.62 -13.54
CA TYR A 161 -12.19 8.30 -13.63
C TYR A 161 -13.68 8.39 -13.99
N ALA A 162 -14.41 9.37 -13.46
CA ALA A 162 -15.81 9.60 -13.82
C ALA A 162 -15.96 9.97 -15.31
N ARG A 163 -15.03 10.76 -15.86
CA ARG A 163 -14.99 11.10 -17.29
C ARG A 163 -14.72 9.87 -18.15
N ILE A 164 -13.73 9.05 -17.79
CA ILE A 164 -13.42 7.78 -18.47
C ILE A 164 -14.64 6.86 -18.42
N ALA A 165 -15.30 6.73 -17.27
CA ALA A 165 -16.49 5.91 -17.11
C ALA A 165 -17.69 6.39 -17.95
N ALA A 166 -17.87 7.70 -18.08
CA ALA A 166 -18.98 8.27 -18.83
C ALA A 166 -18.76 8.21 -20.35
N TRP A 167 -17.54 8.44 -20.82
CA TRP A 167 -17.26 8.66 -22.25
C TRP A 167 -16.47 7.55 -22.92
N GLU A 168 -15.53 6.90 -22.21
CA GLU A 168 -14.66 5.87 -22.80
C GLU A 168 -15.17 4.46 -22.54
N MET A 169 -15.62 4.15 -21.32
CA MET A 169 -16.12 2.80 -20.98
C MET A 169 -17.27 2.33 -21.87
N PRO A 170 -18.24 3.17 -22.29
CA PRO A 170 -19.27 2.73 -23.24
C PRO A 170 -18.68 2.31 -24.59
N LEU A 171 -17.57 2.90 -25.04
CA LEU A 171 -16.92 2.52 -26.30
C LEU A 171 -16.33 1.11 -26.26
N LEU A 172 -16.02 0.58 -25.07
CA LEU A 172 -15.57 -0.80 -24.90
C LEU A 172 -16.64 -1.81 -25.34
N SER A 173 -17.93 -1.45 -25.32
CA SER A 173 -19.00 -2.35 -25.78
C SER A 173 -18.82 -2.78 -27.23
N ASN A 174 -18.20 -1.93 -28.06
CA ASN A 174 -17.94 -2.22 -29.47
C ASN A 174 -16.91 -3.35 -29.66
N HIS A 175 -16.08 -3.63 -28.65
CA HIS A 175 -15.05 -4.65 -28.68
C HIS A 175 -15.38 -5.89 -27.83
N VAL A 176 -16.59 -5.94 -27.26
CA VAL A 176 -17.04 -7.09 -26.47
C VAL A 176 -17.31 -8.28 -27.39
N LYS A 177 -16.70 -9.41 -27.04
CA LYS A 177 -17.00 -10.71 -27.64
C LYS A 177 -17.89 -11.51 -26.67
N PRO A 178 -19.02 -12.08 -27.13
CA PRO A 178 -19.86 -12.91 -26.26
C PRO A 178 -19.08 -14.14 -25.79
N PHE A 179 -19.31 -14.54 -24.54
CA PHE A 179 -18.71 -15.76 -24.02
C PHE A 179 -19.35 -16.98 -24.67
N THR A 180 -18.54 -17.77 -25.38
CA THR A 180 -18.94 -19.07 -25.92
C THR A 180 -18.37 -20.18 -25.06
N LEU A 181 -19.16 -21.25 -24.90
CA LEU A 181 -18.68 -22.45 -24.21
C LEU A 181 -17.58 -23.12 -25.06
N PRO A 182 -16.56 -23.71 -24.41
CA PRO A 182 -15.55 -24.48 -25.14
C PRO A 182 -16.19 -25.71 -25.79
N GLU A 183 -15.79 -26.00 -27.02
CA GLU A 183 -16.17 -27.22 -27.73
C GLU A 183 -15.61 -28.47 -27.03
N ALA A 184 -16.22 -29.63 -27.30
CA ALA A 184 -15.77 -30.92 -26.77
C ALA A 184 -14.34 -31.32 -27.21
N THR A 185 -13.78 -30.65 -28.22
CA THR A 185 -12.38 -30.81 -28.67
C THR A 185 -11.39 -30.14 -27.74
N HIS A 186 -11.80 -29.12 -26.99
CA HIS A 186 -10.95 -28.34 -26.09
C HIS A 186 -10.87 -28.95 -24.69
N LEU A 187 -10.16 -30.07 -24.59
CA LEU A 187 -10.05 -30.87 -23.36
C LEU A 187 -9.11 -30.27 -22.30
N LEU A 188 -8.14 -29.46 -22.73
CA LEU A 188 -7.07 -28.96 -21.86
C LEU A 188 -7.37 -27.56 -21.34
N ARG A 189 -7.28 -27.37 -20.02
CA ARG A 189 -7.40 -26.07 -19.37
C ARG A 189 -6.02 -25.57 -18.94
N PHE A 190 -5.51 -24.57 -19.66
CA PHE A 190 -4.27 -23.88 -19.28
C PHE A 190 -4.57 -22.67 -18.38
N ARG A 191 -3.73 -22.49 -17.35
CA ARG A 191 -3.73 -21.31 -16.47
C ARG A 191 -2.40 -20.58 -16.57
N TYR A 192 -2.49 -19.28 -16.83
CA TYR A 192 -1.37 -18.34 -16.87
C TYR A 192 -1.46 -17.37 -15.69
N THR A 193 -0.32 -16.92 -15.20
CA THR A 193 -0.22 -15.87 -14.18
C THR A 193 0.45 -14.66 -14.82
N THR A 194 -0.02 -13.45 -14.50
CA THR A 194 0.53 -12.17 -14.99
C THR A 194 0.46 -11.16 -13.85
N TYR A 195 1.51 -10.36 -13.67
CA TYR A 195 1.65 -9.38 -12.58
C TYR A 195 1.52 -7.92 -13.08
N MET A 196 0.88 -7.72 -14.23
CA MET A 196 0.43 -6.42 -14.76
C MET A 196 1.45 -5.28 -14.67
N GLY A 197 2.67 -5.51 -15.20
CA GLY A 197 3.75 -4.51 -15.26
C GLY A 197 4.95 -4.86 -14.38
N GLU A 198 4.79 -5.76 -13.41
CA GLU A 198 5.90 -6.27 -12.60
C GLU A 198 6.53 -7.52 -13.21
N THR A 199 7.85 -7.62 -13.12
CA THR A 199 8.59 -8.83 -13.49
C THR A 199 8.69 -9.76 -12.28
N HIS A 200 7.94 -10.87 -12.31
CA HIS A 200 7.93 -11.84 -11.22
C HIS A 200 8.38 -13.23 -11.71
N PRO A 201 9.29 -13.93 -11.02
CA PRO A 201 9.80 -15.23 -11.48
C PRO A 201 8.71 -16.29 -11.64
N ALA A 202 7.63 -16.24 -10.84
CA ALA A 202 6.51 -17.16 -10.98
C ALA A 202 5.59 -16.87 -12.18
N GLU A 203 5.79 -15.76 -12.91
CA GLU A 203 5.05 -15.47 -14.14
C GLU A 203 5.30 -16.55 -15.21
N THR A 204 6.50 -17.14 -15.24
CA THR A 204 6.90 -18.14 -16.23
C THR A 204 6.12 -19.45 -16.10
N LYS A 205 5.61 -19.75 -14.89
CA LYS A 205 4.91 -20.99 -14.57
C LYS A 205 3.59 -21.10 -15.34
N VAL A 206 3.41 -22.23 -16.01
CA VAL A 206 2.14 -22.62 -16.65
C VAL A 206 1.58 -23.85 -15.95
N VAL A 207 0.27 -23.85 -15.69
CA VAL A 207 -0.44 -25.02 -15.14
C VAL A 207 -1.43 -25.53 -16.18
N VAL A 208 -1.47 -26.84 -16.37
CA VAL A 208 -2.46 -27.52 -17.18
C VAL A 208 -3.29 -28.45 -16.31
N GLU A 209 -4.59 -28.42 -16.56
CA GLU A 209 -5.60 -29.25 -15.91
C GLU A 209 -6.45 -29.91 -16.98
N PHE A 210 -6.68 -31.21 -16.86
CA PHE A 210 -7.60 -31.94 -17.73
C PHE A 210 -8.21 -33.13 -16.98
N CYS A 211 -9.41 -33.54 -17.40
CA CYS A 211 -10.12 -34.66 -16.82
C CYS A 211 -9.73 -35.96 -17.52
N SER A 212 -9.56 -37.05 -16.77
CA SER A 212 -9.23 -38.33 -17.38
C SER A 212 -10.41 -38.94 -18.16
N LYS A 213 -11.64 -38.60 -17.79
CA LYS A 213 -12.87 -39.07 -18.46
C LYS A 213 -13.06 -38.43 -19.83
N ASP A 214 -12.67 -37.18 -20.01
CA ASP A 214 -12.92 -36.47 -21.27
C ASP A 214 -12.03 -37.00 -22.41
N LEU A 215 -10.98 -37.77 -22.09
CA LEU A 215 -10.16 -38.50 -23.06
C LEU A 215 -10.82 -39.78 -23.59
N VAL A 216 -11.83 -40.31 -22.90
CA VAL A 216 -12.55 -41.54 -23.26
C VAL A 216 -13.90 -41.19 -23.92
N PRO A 217 -14.30 -41.81 -25.04
CA PRO A 217 -13.65 -42.91 -25.77
C PRO A 217 -12.74 -42.48 -26.92
N ASN A 218 -12.71 -41.18 -27.26
CA ASN A 218 -12.11 -40.71 -28.51
C ASN A 218 -10.58 -40.89 -28.56
N HIS A 219 -9.90 -40.69 -27.43
CA HIS A 219 -8.44 -40.74 -27.36
C HIS A 219 -7.91 -41.96 -26.62
N LEU A 220 -8.64 -42.53 -25.66
CA LEU A 220 -8.22 -43.68 -24.85
C LEU A 220 -9.37 -44.65 -24.59
N SER A 221 -9.05 -45.93 -24.44
CA SER A 221 -9.94 -46.96 -23.86
C SER A 221 -9.97 -46.85 -22.32
N GLU A 222 -10.95 -47.47 -21.65
CA GLU A 222 -11.04 -47.47 -20.18
C GLU A 222 -9.81 -48.13 -19.50
N GLU A 223 -9.28 -49.20 -20.09
CA GLU A 223 -8.07 -49.87 -19.63
C GLU A 223 -6.85 -48.94 -19.76
N GLN A 224 -6.73 -48.27 -20.91
CA GLN A 224 -5.69 -47.28 -21.19
C GLN A 224 -5.85 -46.00 -20.34
N ARG A 225 -7.07 -45.68 -19.92
CA ARG A 225 -7.30 -44.60 -18.95
C ARG A 225 -6.73 -44.99 -17.58
N ILE A 226 -6.93 -46.23 -17.16
CA ILE A 226 -6.37 -46.72 -15.88
C ILE A 226 -4.83 -46.75 -15.93
N THR A 227 -4.22 -47.12 -17.06
CA THR A 227 -2.76 -47.03 -17.25
C THR A 227 -2.27 -45.58 -17.16
N LEU A 228 -2.94 -44.65 -17.85
CA LEU A 228 -2.63 -43.22 -17.76
C LEU A 228 -2.65 -42.72 -16.31
N LEU A 229 -3.69 -43.09 -15.54
CA LEU A 229 -3.81 -42.70 -14.14
C LEU A 229 -2.64 -43.24 -13.28
N LYS A 230 -2.14 -44.44 -13.57
CA LYS A 230 -0.97 -45.03 -12.90
C LYS A 230 0.31 -44.28 -13.28
N LEU A 231 0.51 -43.95 -14.55
CA LEU A 231 1.67 -43.18 -15.04
C LEU A 231 1.74 -41.77 -14.44
N VAL A 232 0.59 -41.12 -14.30
CA VAL A 232 0.47 -39.75 -13.78
C VAL A 232 0.77 -39.67 -12.27
N GLY A 233 0.44 -40.73 -11.52
CA GLY A 233 0.73 -40.87 -10.10
C GLY A 233 0.16 -39.73 -9.24
N PRO A 234 0.98 -38.99 -8.46
CA PRO A 234 0.50 -38.01 -7.48
C PRO A 234 -0.16 -36.76 -8.09
N ARG A 235 -0.02 -36.56 -9.41
CA ARG A 235 -0.63 -35.44 -10.15
C ARG A 235 -2.14 -35.64 -10.37
N TYR A 236 -2.64 -36.85 -10.17
CA TYR A 236 -4.05 -37.20 -10.29
C TYR A 236 -4.82 -36.91 -8.98
N ASN A 237 -5.98 -36.26 -9.08
CA ASN A 237 -6.89 -36.06 -7.96
C ASN A 237 -8.11 -37.00 -8.05
N PRO A 238 -8.21 -38.04 -7.22
CA PRO A 238 -9.29 -39.01 -7.28
C PRO A 238 -10.67 -38.47 -6.86
N ALA A 239 -10.74 -37.32 -6.16
CA ALA A 239 -12.02 -36.76 -5.73
C ALA A 239 -12.75 -36.01 -6.85
N GLN A 240 -12.00 -35.43 -7.79
CA GLN A 240 -12.53 -34.62 -8.90
C GLN A 240 -12.25 -35.24 -10.26
N ASP A 241 -11.50 -36.35 -10.30
CA ASP A 241 -11.04 -36.99 -11.53
C ASP A 241 -10.20 -36.06 -12.45
N LEU A 242 -9.42 -35.18 -11.81
CA LEU A 242 -8.65 -34.14 -12.48
C LEU A 242 -7.15 -34.43 -12.37
N ILE A 243 -6.47 -34.38 -13.51
CA ILE A 243 -5.01 -34.42 -13.58
C ILE A 243 -4.51 -32.99 -13.64
N ARG A 244 -3.62 -32.62 -12.70
CA ARG A 244 -3.02 -31.29 -12.65
C ARG A 244 -1.51 -31.38 -12.67
N MET A 245 -0.89 -30.70 -13.62
CA MET A 245 0.57 -30.61 -13.72
C MET A 245 1.00 -29.20 -14.12
N SER A 246 2.23 -28.84 -13.79
CA SER A 246 2.77 -27.51 -14.05
C SER A 246 4.22 -27.57 -14.49
N ALA A 247 4.63 -26.61 -15.30
CA ALA A 247 6.02 -26.46 -15.72
C ALA A 247 6.48 -25.01 -15.49
N GLU A 248 7.68 -24.88 -14.93
CA GLU A 248 8.40 -23.63 -14.71
C GLU A 248 9.89 -23.77 -15.07
N ASN A 249 10.23 -24.79 -15.86
CA ASN A 249 11.61 -25.16 -16.19
C ASN A 249 12.23 -24.22 -17.23
N HIS A 250 11.41 -23.61 -18.08
CA HIS A 250 11.84 -22.72 -19.15
C HIS A 250 11.60 -21.26 -18.81
N PRO A 251 12.42 -20.34 -19.36
CA PRO A 251 12.30 -18.91 -19.08
C PRO A 251 11.02 -18.29 -19.63
N THR A 252 10.44 -18.84 -20.71
CA THR A 252 9.24 -18.29 -21.32
C THR A 252 8.00 -19.14 -21.06
N ARG A 253 6.87 -18.46 -20.81
CA ARG A 253 5.54 -19.11 -20.66
C ARG A 253 5.19 -19.97 -21.87
N ALA A 254 5.52 -19.52 -23.08
CA ALA A 254 5.26 -20.24 -24.32
C ALA A 254 6.00 -21.58 -24.39
N GLN A 255 7.28 -21.61 -23.99
CA GLN A 255 8.06 -22.85 -23.90
C GLN A 255 7.49 -23.79 -22.84
N ASN A 256 7.14 -23.29 -21.65
CA ASN A 256 6.52 -24.10 -20.60
C ASN A 256 5.17 -24.70 -21.04
N LYS A 257 4.34 -23.93 -21.77
CA LYS A 257 3.10 -24.44 -22.37
C LYS A 257 3.37 -25.56 -23.37
N ARG A 258 4.34 -25.36 -24.27
CA ARG A 258 4.70 -26.36 -25.29
C ARG A 258 5.20 -27.65 -24.65
N TYR A 259 6.11 -27.55 -23.70
CA TYR A 259 6.60 -28.69 -22.93
C TYR A 259 5.46 -29.49 -22.27
N LEU A 260 4.47 -28.81 -21.68
CA LEU A 260 3.30 -29.48 -21.11
C LEU A 260 2.43 -30.17 -22.16
N GLY A 261 2.29 -29.59 -23.36
CA GLY A 261 1.60 -30.22 -24.49
C GLY A 261 2.31 -31.50 -24.92
N ASP A 262 3.61 -31.40 -25.22
CA ASP A 262 4.45 -32.53 -25.63
C ASP A 262 4.43 -33.64 -24.55
N LEU A 263 4.48 -33.26 -23.26
CA LEU A 263 4.40 -34.21 -22.14
C LEU A 263 3.06 -34.95 -22.10
N ILE A 264 1.94 -34.26 -22.31
CA ILE A 264 0.61 -34.90 -22.35
C ILE A 264 0.54 -35.87 -23.53
N ASP A 265 1.06 -35.49 -24.69
CA ASP A 265 1.10 -36.37 -25.86
C ASP A 265 1.96 -37.61 -25.59
N THR A 266 3.11 -37.47 -24.91
CA THR A 266 3.92 -38.62 -24.48
C THR A 266 3.19 -39.53 -23.50
N LEU A 267 2.47 -38.96 -22.52
CA LEU A 267 1.68 -39.74 -21.56
C LEU A 267 0.54 -40.52 -22.24
N ILE A 268 -0.15 -39.89 -23.19
CA ILE A 268 -1.20 -40.55 -23.97
C ILE A 268 -0.61 -41.66 -24.84
N LYS A 269 0.56 -41.42 -25.45
CA LYS A 269 1.26 -42.43 -26.24
C LYS A 269 1.68 -43.63 -25.40
N GLU A 270 2.31 -43.39 -24.25
CA GLU A 270 2.71 -44.45 -23.31
C GLU A 270 1.51 -45.22 -22.77
N ALA A 271 0.38 -44.55 -22.52
CA ALA A 271 -0.84 -45.21 -22.09
C ALA A 271 -1.47 -46.13 -23.16
N LYS A 272 -1.19 -45.87 -24.46
CA LYS A 272 -1.68 -46.68 -25.59
C LYS A 272 -0.78 -47.84 -25.95
N GLU A 273 0.52 -47.59 -26.02
CA GLU A 273 1.53 -48.51 -26.55
C GLU A 273 2.29 -49.26 -25.46
N GLY A 274 2.28 -48.74 -24.23
CA GLY A 274 3.02 -49.29 -23.09
C GLY A 274 2.35 -50.50 -22.44
N ASP A 275 2.96 -50.98 -21.36
CA ASP A 275 2.41 -52.04 -20.52
C ASP A 275 1.10 -51.60 -19.86
N SER A 276 0.14 -52.52 -19.76
CA SER A 276 -1.18 -52.26 -19.18
C SER A 276 -1.16 -52.14 -17.65
N PHE A 277 -0.05 -52.50 -17.01
CA PHE A 277 0.14 -52.46 -15.55
C PHE A 277 -1.04 -53.07 -14.79
N ALA A 278 -1.72 -54.08 -15.37
CA ALA A 278 -3.01 -54.57 -14.88
C ALA A 278 -2.88 -55.23 -13.49
N ASP A 279 -1.69 -55.73 -13.17
CA ASP A 279 -1.26 -56.27 -11.89
C ASP A 279 -1.12 -55.21 -10.79
N ILE A 280 -0.81 -53.96 -11.14
CA ILE A 280 -0.60 -52.87 -10.18
C ILE A 280 -1.94 -52.16 -9.89
N PRO A 281 -2.41 -52.11 -8.63
CA PRO A 281 -3.61 -51.33 -8.28
C PRO A 281 -3.32 -49.82 -8.33
N LEU A 282 -4.36 -49.01 -8.58
CA LEU A 282 -4.23 -47.55 -8.59
C LEU A 282 -3.90 -47.02 -7.18
N ASP A 283 -2.72 -46.40 -7.04
CA ASP A 283 -2.32 -45.78 -5.77
C ASP A 283 -3.02 -44.43 -5.57
N LEU A 284 -3.71 -44.30 -4.43
CA LEU A 284 -4.44 -43.10 -4.03
C LEU A 284 -3.92 -42.51 -2.71
N ARG A 285 -2.80 -43.01 -2.18
CA ARG A 285 -2.27 -42.63 -0.86
C ARG A 285 -1.85 -41.16 -0.77
N HIS A 286 -1.49 -40.54 -1.89
CA HIS A 286 -1.15 -39.11 -1.95
C HIS A 286 -2.34 -38.20 -1.66
N HIS A 287 -3.57 -38.66 -1.92
CA HIS A 287 -4.78 -37.85 -1.74
C HIS A 287 -5.44 -38.07 -0.39
N LYS A 288 -5.35 -37.07 0.49
CA LYS A 288 -6.05 -37.06 1.79
C LYS A 288 -7.51 -36.63 1.61
N ARG A 289 -8.43 -37.61 1.63
CA ARG A 289 -9.88 -37.36 1.54
C ARG A 289 -10.36 -36.57 2.76
N LYS A 290 -11.07 -35.46 2.52
CA LYS A 290 -11.74 -34.69 3.57
C LYS A 290 -13.19 -35.16 3.67
N PRO A 291 -13.64 -35.74 4.81
CA PRO A 291 -15.03 -36.10 4.97
C PRO A 291 -15.89 -34.84 4.92
N LYS A 292 -16.98 -34.89 4.14
CA LYS A 292 -17.99 -33.84 4.10
C LYS A 292 -19.13 -34.27 5.01
N PHE A 293 -19.36 -33.51 6.08
CA PHE A 293 -20.51 -33.71 6.94
C PHE A 293 -21.69 -32.94 6.37
N ASN A 294 -22.76 -33.65 6.06
CA ASN A 294 -24.01 -33.03 5.64
C ASN A 294 -24.94 -32.92 6.85
N PHE A 295 -25.85 -31.95 6.81
CA PHE A 295 -26.92 -31.89 7.79
C PHE A 295 -27.76 -33.17 7.71
N PRO A 296 -28.02 -33.87 8.84
CA PRO A 296 -28.82 -35.09 8.81
C PRO A 296 -30.20 -34.82 8.21
N SER A 297 -30.57 -35.58 7.19
CA SER A 297 -31.90 -35.50 6.55
C SER A 297 -33.01 -35.63 7.58
N ASP A 298 -32.79 -36.48 8.58
CA ASP A 298 -33.77 -36.75 9.61
C ASP A 298 -34.03 -35.51 10.46
N TRP A 299 -33.09 -34.60 10.63
CA TRP A 299 -33.28 -33.40 11.45
C TRP A 299 -33.99 -32.28 10.71
N VAL A 300 -34.23 -32.45 9.42
CA VAL A 300 -34.99 -31.48 8.62
C VAL A 300 -36.40 -31.41 9.21
N MET A 301 -36.83 -30.20 9.58
CA MET A 301 -38.11 -29.95 10.21
C MET A 301 -39.25 -29.96 9.18
N THR A 302 -39.52 -31.13 8.63
CA THR A 302 -40.70 -31.39 7.80
C THR A 302 -41.97 -31.24 8.63
N GLU A 303 -43.10 -30.98 7.98
CA GLU A 303 -44.39 -30.83 8.69
C GLU A 303 -44.76 -32.07 9.50
N GLN A 304 -44.50 -33.25 8.94
CA GLN A 304 -44.70 -34.53 9.63
C GLN A 304 -43.85 -34.60 10.89
N LYS A 305 -42.57 -34.22 10.81
CA LYS A 305 -41.67 -34.22 11.97
C LYS A 305 -42.10 -33.20 13.02
N LYS A 306 -42.59 -32.02 12.62
CA LYS A 306 -43.17 -31.03 13.54
C LYS A 306 -44.34 -31.62 14.33
N ARG A 307 -45.27 -32.33 13.65
CA ARG A 307 -46.41 -33.00 14.30
C ARG A 307 -45.94 -34.08 15.28
N GLN A 308 -45.05 -34.97 14.85
CA GLN A 308 -44.46 -36.00 15.73
C GLN A 308 -43.76 -35.41 16.95
N LEU A 309 -43.06 -34.29 16.79
CA LEU A 309 -42.41 -33.59 17.91
C LEU A 309 -43.42 -32.93 18.84
N GLN A 310 -44.52 -32.40 18.32
CA GLN A 310 -45.62 -31.87 19.13
C GLN A 310 -46.29 -32.98 19.94
N GLU A 311 -46.59 -34.12 19.32
CA GLU A 311 -47.15 -35.30 19.98
C GLU A 311 -46.22 -35.81 21.08
N LYS A 312 -44.93 -36.04 20.77
CA LYS A 312 -43.92 -36.44 21.78
C LYS A 312 -43.79 -35.44 22.92
N ARG A 313 -43.94 -34.14 22.67
CA ARG A 313 -43.91 -33.11 23.72
C ARG A 313 -45.15 -33.21 24.60
N GLN A 314 -46.34 -33.42 24.02
CA GLN A 314 -47.58 -33.59 24.76
C GLN A 314 -47.57 -34.87 25.60
N GLU A 315 -47.13 -36.00 25.05
CA GLU A 315 -46.98 -37.26 25.78
C GLU A 315 -46.03 -37.11 26.96
N ARG A 316 -44.89 -36.45 26.76
CA ARG A 316 -43.93 -36.19 27.84
C ARG A 316 -44.52 -35.32 28.94
N MET A 317 -45.30 -34.29 28.59
CA MET A 317 -45.99 -33.44 29.57
C MET A 317 -47.00 -34.25 30.40
N ARG A 318 -47.77 -35.14 29.76
CA ARG A 318 -48.72 -36.02 30.45
C ARG A 318 -48.02 -36.98 31.42
N LEU A 319 -46.95 -37.63 30.96
CA LEU A 319 -46.16 -38.52 31.82
C LEU A 319 -45.54 -37.75 33.00
N ALA A 320 -44.98 -36.57 32.74
CA ALA A 320 -44.44 -35.73 33.79
C ALA A 320 -45.52 -35.32 34.81
N GLU A 321 -46.75 -35.01 34.38
CA GLU A 321 -47.87 -34.70 35.28
C GLU A 321 -48.26 -35.88 36.18
N VAL A 322 -48.25 -37.10 35.64
CA VAL A 322 -48.50 -38.32 36.42
C VAL A 322 -47.36 -38.60 37.40
N GLU A 323 -46.11 -38.32 37.01
CA GLU A 323 -44.93 -38.54 37.83
C GLU A 323 -44.62 -37.39 38.81
N LYS A 324 -45.24 -36.21 38.67
CA LYS A 324 -45.09 -35.06 39.58
C LYS A 324 -45.08 -35.40 41.08
N PRO A 325 -46.00 -36.22 41.62
CA PRO A 325 -45.98 -36.57 43.05
C PRO A 325 -44.81 -37.48 43.45
N ALA A 326 -44.19 -38.19 42.49
CA ALA A 326 -43.03 -39.05 42.73
C ALA A 326 -41.69 -38.33 42.46
N ILE A 327 -41.71 -37.20 41.75
CA ILE A 327 -40.53 -36.37 41.51
C ILE A 327 -40.20 -35.59 42.78
N THR A 328 -39.18 -36.04 43.51
CA THR A 328 -38.64 -35.32 44.66
C THR A 328 -37.88 -34.07 44.22
N ASP A 329 -38.35 -32.88 44.59
CA ASP A 329 -37.57 -31.65 44.45
C ASP A 329 -36.50 -31.61 45.54
N GLY A 330 -35.23 -31.73 45.13
CA GLY A 330 -34.09 -31.69 46.05
C GLY A 330 -34.03 -30.42 46.89
N ASN A 331 -34.51 -29.28 46.38
CA ASN A 331 -34.55 -28.04 47.16
C ASN A 331 -35.60 -28.09 48.26
N GLU A 332 -36.79 -28.64 47.97
CA GLU A 332 -37.85 -28.81 48.97
C GLU A 332 -37.44 -29.83 50.03
N VAL A 333 -36.82 -30.94 49.62
CA VAL A 333 -36.27 -31.93 50.55
C VAL A 333 -35.21 -31.31 51.46
N ILE A 334 -34.31 -30.47 50.93
CA ILE A 334 -33.31 -29.75 51.72
C ILE A 334 -33.98 -28.75 52.67
N GLN A 335 -34.99 -27.99 52.23
CA GLN A 335 -35.73 -27.08 53.10
C GLN A 335 -36.45 -27.82 54.23
N GLN A 336 -37.11 -28.93 53.91
CA GLN A 336 -37.75 -29.80 54.90
C GLN A 336 -36.72 -30.38 55.88
N ALA A 337 -35.53 -30.79 55.41
CA ALA A 337 -34.44 -31.26 56.26
C ALA A 337 -33.86 -30.16 57.17
N ILE A 338 -33.65 -28.94 56.66
CA ILE A 338 -33.21 -27.78 57.46
C ILE A 338 -34.23 -27.45 58.56
N ASN A 339 -35.52 -27.55 58.26
CA ASN A 339 -36.58 -27.24 59.21
C ASN A 339 -36.81 -28.36 60.24
N SER A 340 -36.63 -29.62 59.86
CA SER A 340 -36.84 -30.78 60.73
C SER A 340 -35.64 -31.16 61.59
N ILE A 341 -34.41 -30.84 61.15
CA ILE A 341 -33.17 -31.15 61.86
C ILE A 341 -32.57 -29.85 62.45
N PRO A 342 -32.69 -29.61 63.76
CA PRO A 342 -32.24 -28.36 64.40
C PRO A 342 -30.74 -28.06 64.21
N ALA A 343 -29.91 -29.10 64.06
CA ALA A 343 -28.46 -28.96 63.85
C ALA A 343 -28.11 -28.31 62.51
N LEU A 344 -28.99 -28.41 61.50
CA LEU A 344 -28.80 -27.86 60.16
C LEU A 344 -29.43 -26.47 60.01
N ASN A 345 -30.22 -26.01 60.98
CA ASN A 345 -30.83 -24.69 60.97
C ASN A 345 -29.91 -23.67 61.69
N PRO A 346 -29.25 -22.76 60.96
CA PRO A 346 -28.31 -21.80 61.57
C PRO A 346 -28.98 -20.85 62.57
N ALA A 347 -30.30 -20.64 62.47
CA ALA A 347 -31.05 -19.79 63.39
C ALA A 347 -31.31 -20.43 64.76
N LEU A 348 -31.31 -21.77 64.86
CA LEU A 348 -31.52 -22.50 66.12
C LEU A 348 -30.22 -22.79 66.88
N ARG A 349 -29.05 -22.45 66.32
CA ARG A 349 -27.74 -22.58 66.98
C ARG A 349 -27.47 -21.48 68.01
N LEU A 350 -28.38 -20.53 68.23
CA LEU A 350 -28.23 -19.42 69.16
C LEU A 350 -28.93 -19.71 70.51
N GLY A 351 -28.12 -20.18 71.47
CA GLY A 351 -28.42 -20.25 72.91
C GLY A 351 -27.71 -21.46 73.53
N HIS A 352 -26.77 -21.36 74.48
CA HIS A 352 -26.47 -20.35 75.49
C HIS A 352 -24.94 -20.12 75.58
N GLY A 353 -24.47 -18.87 75.62
CA GLY A 353 -23.17 -18.56 76.23
C GLY A 353 -22.15 -17.70 75.47
N ASP A 354 -22.54 -16.81 74.55
CA ASP A 354 -21.58 -15.80 74.04
C ASP A 354 -22.26 -14.44 73.83
N GLU A 355 -22.01 -13.51 74.73
CA GLU A 355 -22.47 -12.11 74.66
C GLU A 355 -21.63 -11.25 73.68
N ASN A 356 -20.79 -11.85 72.84
CA ASN A 356 -19.91 -11.16 71.89
C ASN A 356 -19.98 -11.70 70.45
N ALA A 357 -21.09 -12.29 70.03
CA ALA A 357 -21.31 -12.58 68.60
C ALA A 357 -21.87 -11.33 67.90
N GLY A 358 -20.98 -10.54 67.30
CA GLY A 358 -21.35 -9.41 66.46
C GLY A 358 -22.39 -9.82 65.41
N LYS A 359 -23.46 -9.03 65.31
CA LYS A 359 -24.44 -9.13 64.21
C LYS A 359 -23.75 -8.73 62.91
N GLU A 360 -23.03 -9.66 62.29
CA GLU A 360 -22.62 -9.46 60.90
C GLU A 360 -23.85 -9.70 60.01
N PRO A 361 -24.31 -8.70 59.25
CA PRO A 361 -25.38 -8.92 58.28
C PRO A 361 -24.87 -9.91 57.24
N VAL A 362 -25.43 -11.11 57.22
CA VAL A 362 -25.25 -12.04 56.11
C VAL A 362 -25.79 -11.34 54.87
N THR A 363 -24.88 -10.92 53.99
CA THR A 363 -25.25 -10.34 52.71
C THR A 363 -25.94 -11.41 51.89
N VAL A 364 -27.27 -11.39 51.89
CA VAL A 364 -28.06 -12.14 50.91
C VAL A 364 -27.65 -11.57 49.55
N ARG A 365 -26.81 -12.31 48.80
CA ARG A 365 -26.56 -12.00 47.40
C ARG A 365 -27.92 -12.02 46.71
N ALA A 366 -28.48 -10.84 46.46
CA ALA A 366 -29.60 -10.69 45.55
C ALA A 366 -29.20 -11.42 44.26
N ARG A 367 -30.02 -12.38 43.82
CA ARG A 367 -29.81 -13.08 42.56
C ARG A 367 -29.66 -12.00 41.48
N SER A 368 -28.46 -11.82 40.96
CA SER A 368 -28.25 -10.98 39.78
C SER A 368 -29.16 -11.50 38.69
N ALA A 369 -29.96 -10.63 38.07
CA ALA A 369 -30.75 -10.98 36.92
C ALA A 369 -29.87 -11.71 35.89
N PRO A 370 -30.36 -12.79 35.24
CA PRO A 370 -29.58 -13.52 34.26
C PRO A 370 -29.08 -12.55 33.19
N ALA A 371 -27.77 -12.57 32.92
CA ALA A 371 -27.17 -11.68 31.94
C ALA A 371 -27.93 -11.82 30.61
N PRO A 372 -28.32 -10.72 29.94
CA PRO A 372 -29.00 -10.80 28.67
C PRO A 372 -28.10 -11.54 27.67
N TRP A 373 -28.70 -12.51 26.99
CA TRP A 373 -28.02 -13.37 26.03
C TRP A 373 -27.36 -12.52 24.94
N LYS A 374 -26.02 -12.57 24.84
CA LYS A 374 -25.28 -11.91 23.76
C LYS A 374 -25.19 -12.87 22.57
N PRO A 375 -25.64 -12.48 21.37
CA PRO A 375 -25.43 -13.29 20.18
C PRO A 375 -23.93 -13.43 19.90
N PHE A 376 -23.54 -14.65 19.56
CA PHE A 376 -22.18 -15.06 19.26
C PHE A 376 -21.61 -14.21 18.10
N SER A 377 -20.78 -13.20 18.40
CA SER A 377 -20.00 -12.50 17.39
C SER A 377 -18.80 -13.39 17.02
N GLY A 378 -19.01 -14.28 16.06
CA GLY A 378 -17.95 -15.09 15.50
C GLY A 378 -16.86 -14.20 14.90
N ARG A 379 -15.73 -14.07 15.59
CA ARG A 379 -14.43 -13.93 14.93
C ARG A 379 -13.71 -15.26 15.08
N ARG A 380 -13.35 -15.84 13.93
CA ARG A 380 -12.32 -16.86 13.82
C ARG A 380 -10.95 -16.22 14.03
#